data_AF-A0A3D4Z445-F1
#
_entry.id   AF-A0A3D4Z445-F1
#
_cell.length_a   1.000
_cell.length_b   1.000
_cell.length_c   1.000
_cell.angle_alpha   90.00
_cell.angle_beta   90.00
_cell.angle_gamma   90.00
#
_symmetry.space_group_name_H-M   'P 1'
#
loop_
_entity.id
_entity.type
_entity.pdbx_description
1 polymer ?
#
loop_
_entity_poly.entity_id
_entity_poly.type
_entity_poly.pdbx_seq_one_letter_code
_entity_poly.pdbx_strand_id
1 'polypeptide(L)'
;MSLVQVIQIINDMETEGLVSHYAIGGAVGATFYLEPVATLDVDIFVAFDRVSDQALISLQPIITYLTAKGGILKNEYIEIAGWPVQFLPPTSSLVEEALLKAVTKD
;
A
#
# COMPACT_ATOMS: atom_id res chain seq x y z
N MET A 1 -17.49 1.34 6.97
CA MET A 1 -16.16 0.68 7.01
C MET A 1 -15.11 1.78 7.02
N SER A 2 -13.98 1.60 7.70
CA SER A 2 -13.04 2.69 8.05
C SER A 2 -11.62 2.46 7.52
N LEU A 3 -10.86 3.54 7.39
CA LEU A 3 -9.43 3.51 7.04
C LEU A 3 -8.61 2.61 8.00
N VAL A 4 -9.04 2.50 9.27
CA VAL A 4 -8.43 1.57 10.25
C VAL A 4 -8.51 0.12 9.77
N GLN A 5 -9.62 -0.29 9.17
CA GLN A 5 -9.77 -1.65 8.64
C GLN A 5 -8.86 -1.90 7.43
N VAL A 6 -8.66 -0.87 6.59
CA VAL A 6 -7.70 -0.94 5.48
C VAL A 6 -6.29 -1.18 6.01
N ILE A 7 -5.87 -0.38 6.99
CA ILE A 7 -4.54 -0.49 7.60
C ILE A 7 -4.34 -1.85 8.27
N GLN A 8 -5.36 -2.38 8.96
CA GLN A 8 -5.32 -3.73 9.52
C GLN A 8 -5.09 -4.80 8.45
N ILE A 9 -5.81 -4.73 7.33
CA ILE A 9 -5.63 -5.69 6.23
C ILE A 9 -4.23 -5.60 5.63
N ILE A 10 -3.65 -4.40 5.52
CA ILE A 10 -2.29 -4.21 4.99
C ILE A 10 -1.23 -4.69 5.99
N ASN A 11 -1.42 -4.46 7.28
CA ASN A 11 -0.59 -5.05 8.33
C ASN A 11 -0.61 -6.58 8.24
N ASP A 12 -1.77 -7.19 8.03
CA ASP A 12 -1.88 -8.64 7.83
C ASP A 12 -1.02 -9.09 6.63
N MET A 13 -1.04 -8.35 5.51
CA MET A 13 -0.20 -8.66 4.34
C MET A 13 1.30 -8.67 4.66
N GLU A 14 1.79 -7.73 5.47
CA GLU A 14 3.20 -7.70 5.90
C GLU A 14 3.49 -8.87 6.86
N THR A 15 2.62 -9.13 7.84
CA THR A 15 2.82 -10.22 8.80
C THR A 15 2.76 -11.62 8.17
N GLU A 16 1.96 -11.78 7.12
CA GLU A 16 1.85 -13.02 6.33
C GLU A 16 2.98 -13.14 5.28
N GLY A 17 3.85 -12.14 5.16
CA GLY A 17 5.00 -12.14 4.24
C GLY A 17 4.62 -11.94 2.77
N LEU A 18 3.42 -11.46 2.48
CA LEU A 18 2.98 -11.14 1.11
C LEU A 18 3.74 -9.92 0.56
N VAL A 19 4.06 -8.97 1.44
CA VAL A 19 4.94 -7.84 1.19
C VAL A 19 6.00 -7.80 2.29
N SER A 20 7.22 -7.40 1.96
CA SER A 20 8.30 -7.38 2.95
C SER A 20 8.28 -6.14 3.82
N HIS A 21 7.90 -5.00 3.24
CA HIS A 21 7.62 -3.76 3.97
C HIS A 21 6.65 -2.86 3.20
N TYR A 22 5.91 -2.02 3.92
CA TYR A 22 5.07 -1.00 3.32
C TYR A 22 5.12 0.35 4.06
N ALA A 23 4.72 1.41 3.37
CA ALA A 23 4.50 2.72 3.95
C ALA A 23 3.26 3.38 3.35
N ILE A 24 2.52 4.14 4.18
CA ILE A 24 1.45 5.01 3.69
C ILE A 24 2.10 6.30 3.18
N GLY A 25 1.85 6.62 1.92
CA GLY A 25 2.36 7.82 1.28
C GLY A 25 1.24 8.73 0.78
N GLY A 26 1.57 9.53 -0.23
CA GLY A 26 0.61 10.40 -0.89
C GLY A 26 -0.04 11.41 0.04
N ALA A 27 -1.25 11.81 -0.32
CA ALA A 27 -1.98 12.83 0.42
C ALA A 27 -2.37 12.36 1.83
N VAL A 28 -2.68 11.07 2.03
CA VAL A 28 -2.97 10.50 3.35
C VAL A 28 -1.73 10.55 4.24
N GLY A 29 -0.56 10.13 3.76
CA GLY A 29 0.70 10.22 4.50
C GLY A 29 1.09 11.67 4.81
N ALA A 30 0.77 12.61 3.92
CA ALA A 30 1.04 14.04 4.12
C ALA A 30 0.23 14.66 5.27
N THR A 31 -0.94 14.11 5.63
CA THR A 31 -1.78 14.63 6.73
C THR A 31 -1.10 14.59 8.11
N PHE A 32 -0.05 13.78 8.28
CA PHE A 32 0.77 13.79 9.49
C PHE A 32 1.71 15.00 9.62
N TYR A 33 1.87 15.76 8.53
CA TYR A 33 2.82 16.87 8.44
C TYR A 33 2.16 18.19 8.02
N LEU A 34 0.97 18.12 7.43
CA LEU A 34 0.22 19.24 6.86
C LEU A 34 -1.23 19.22 7.36
N GLU A 35 -1.95 20.33 7.14
CA GLU A 35 -3.39 20.37 7.42
C GLU A 35 -4.14 19.31 6.58
N PRO A 36 -5.14 18.61 7.16
CA PRO A 36 -5.89 17.60 6.43
C PRO A 36 -6.62 18.17 5.22
N VAL A 37 -6.47 17.51 4.07
CA VAL A 37 -7.20 17.81 2.84
C VAL A 37 -7.93 16.54 2.40
N ALA A 38 -9.09 16.70 1.75
CA ALA A 38 -9.82 15.58 1.18
C ALA A 38 -8.95 14.87 0.13
N THR A 39 -8.71 13.57 0.34
CA THR A 39 -7.97 12.70 -0.60
C THR A 39 -8.96 11.74 -1.23
N LEU A 40 -8.67 11.27 -2.45
CA LEU A 40 -9.55 10.31 -3.12
C LEU A 40 -9.28 8.89 -2.64
N ASP A 41 -8.03 8.60 -2.30
CA ASP A 41 -7.48 7.27 -2.13
C ASP A 41 -6.35 7.24 -1.10
N VAL A 42 -5.89 6.02 -0.82
CA VAL A 42 -4.76 5.73 0.05
C VAL A 42 -3.64 5.12 -0.79
N ASP A 43 -2.52 5.84 -0.88
CA ASP A 43 -1.30 5.36 -1.51
C ASP A 43 -0.49 4.46 -0.56
N ILE A 44 -0.30 3.20 -0.93
CA ILE A 44 0.52 2.24 -0.22
C ILE A 44 1.77 1.96 -1.05
N PHE A 45 2.91 2.46 -0.59
CA PHE A 45 4.21 2.11 -1.15
C PHE A 45 4.63 0.76 -0.59
N VAL A 46 4.92 -0.22 -1.47
CA VAL A 46 5.19 -1.60 -1.07
C VAL A 46 6.50 -2.12 -1.66
N ALA A 47 7.31 -2.76 -0.82
CA ALA A 47 8.44 -3.56 -1.25
C ALA A 47 8.00 -5.01 -1.46
N PHE A 48 8.47 -5.59 -2.56
CA PHE A 48 8.40 -7.02 -2.81
C PHE A 48 9.79 -7.60 -2.62
N ASP A 49 9.86 -8.81 -2.08
CA ASP A 49 11.08 -9.60 -2.19
C ASP A 49 11.33 -9.88 -3.67
N ARG A 50 12.28 -9.13 -4.24
CA ARG A 50 12.68 -9.30 -5.63
C ARG A 50 13.17 -10.74 -5.81
N VAL A 51 12.38 -11.56 -6.50
CA VAL A 51 12.95 -12.73 -7.17
C VAL A 51 13.92 -12.14 -8.20
N SER A 52 15.22 -12.33 -7.99
CA SER A 52 16.32 -11.53 -8.56
C SER A 52 16.36 -11.44 -10.09
N ASP A 53 15.53 -12.22 -10.79
CA ASP A 53 15.60 -12.44 -12.23
C ASP A 53 14.34 -11.96 -12.99
N GLN A 54 13.37 -11.33 -12.32
CA GLN A 54 12.16 -10.83 -13.00
C GLN A 54 12.30 -9.36 -13.43
N ALA A 55 12.07 -9.11 -14.72
CA ALA A 55 12.11 -7.77 -15.31
C ALA A 55 10.91 -6.87 -14.92
N LEU A 56 9.83 -7.47 -14.40
CA LEU A 56 8.59 -6.77 -14.03
C LEU A 56 8.14 -7.20 -12.63
N ILE A 57 7.68 -6.22 -11.85
CA ILE A 57 7.03 -6.47 -10.55
C ILE A 57 5.56 -6.80 -10.81
N SER A 58 5.08 -7.92 -10.30
CA SER A 58 3.67 -8.32 -10.41
C SER A 58 2.90 -7.96 -9.14
N LEU A 59 1.82 -7.19 -9.29
CA LEU A 59 0.86 -6.92 -8.22
C LEU A 59 -0.19 -8.03 -8.06
N GLN A 60 -0.16 -9.07 -8.91
CA GLN A 60 -1.15 -10.13 -8.90
C GLN A 60 -1.32 -10.81 -7.53
N PRO A 61 -0.26 -11.10 -6.75
CA PRO A 61 -0.42 -11.69 -5.42
C PRO A 61 -1.25 -10.82 -4.48
N ILE A 62 -1.02 -9.51 -4.49
CA ILE A 62 -1.79 -8.54 -3.69
C ILE A 62 -3.25 -8.50 -4.15
N ILE A 63 -3.49 -8.40 -5.46
CA ILE A 63 -4.84 -8.35 -6.03
C ILE A 63 -5.61 -9.62 -5.64
N THR A 64 -4.99 -10.80 -5.78
CA THR A 64 -5.61 -12.09 -5.44
C THR A 64 -5.94 -12.17 -3.95
N TYR A 65 -5.01 -11.79 -3.08
CA TYR A 65 -5.20 -11.80 -1.63
C TYR A 65 -6.38 -10.90 -1.20
N LEU A 66 -6.41 -9.68 -1.72
CA LEU A 66 -7.43 -8.70 -1.35
C LEU A 66 -8.80 -9.02 -1.93
N THR A 67 -8.86 -9.53 -3.16
CA THR A 67 -10.12 -9.98 -3.77
C THR A 67 -10.72 -11.15 -2.99
N ALA A 68 -9.89 -12.07 -2.47
CA ALA A 68 -10.36 -13.15 -1.60
C ALA A 68 -10.97 -12.65 -0.27
N LYS A 69 -10.60 -11.44 0.18
CA LYS A 69 -11.19 -10.75 1.34
C LYS A 69 -12.31 -9.78 0.98
N GLY A 70 -12.86 -9.87 -0.24
CA GLY A 70 -13.98 -9.04 -0.71
C GLY A 70 -13.56 -7.70 -1.31
N GLY A 71 -12.28 -7.48 -1.57
CA GLY A 71 -11.80 -6.31 -2.31
C GLY A 71 -12.28 -6.31 -3.77
N ILE A 72 -12.52 -5.12 -4.32
CA ILE A 72 -13.01 -4.95 -5.70
C ILE A 72 -11.98 -4.15 -6.50
N LEU A 73 -11.35 -4.77 -7.49
CA LEU A 73 -10.44 -4.07 -8.39
C LEU A 73 -11.22 -3.07 -9.26
N LYS A 74 -10.80 -1.80 -9.24
CA LYS A 74 -11.37 -0.68 -10.00
C LYS A 74 -10.23 0.14 -10.60
N ASN A 75 -10.00 -0.05 -11.90
CA ASN A 75 -8.91 0.60 -12.64
C ASN A 75 -7.54 0.40 -11.94
N GLU A 76 -6.93 1.47 -11.46
CA GLU A 76 -5.64 1.47 -10.75
C GLU A 76 -5.73 1.18 -9.25
N TYR A 77 -6.94 1.21 -8.67
CA TYR A 77 -7.17 0.98 -7.24
C TYR A 77 -7.84 -0.37 -6.99
N ILE A 78 -7.71 -0.87 -5.77
CA ILE A 78 -8.58 -1.89 -5.21
C ILE A 78 -9.38 -1.29 -4.07
N GLU A 79 -10.71 -1.41 -4.13
CA GLU A 79 -11.57 -0.95 -3.06
C GLU A 79 -11.54 -1.96 -1.92
N ILE A 80 -11.05 -1.54 -0.76
CA ILE A 80 -10.97 -2.33 0.48
C ILE A 80 -11.74 -1.55 1.53
N ALA A 81 -12.70 -2.20 2.21
CA ALA A 81 -13.45 -1.56 3.29
C ALA A 81 -14.09 -0.21 2.89
N GLY A 82 -14.50 -0.07 1.62
CA GLY A 82 -15.10 1.15 1.06
C GLY A 82 -14.11 2.27 0.71
N TRP A 83 -12.80 2.03 0.83
CA TRP A 83 -11.75 2.97 0.46
C TRP A 83 -10.99 2.48 -0.78
N PRO A 84 -10.74 3.33 -1.78
CA PRO A 84 -9.83 2.99 -2.86
C PRO A 84 -8.39 3.02 -2.35
N VAL A 85 -7.64 1.97 -2.66
CA VAL A 85 -6.25 1.77 -2.24
C VAL A 85 -5.39 1.54 -3.47
N GLN A 86 -4.35 2.35 -3.64
CA GLN A 86 -3.35 2.18 -4.69
C GLN A 86 -2.09 1.52 -4.13
N PHE A 87 -1.60 0.49 -4.82
CA PHE A 87 -0.33 -0.15 -4.48
C PHE A 87 0.75 0.33 -5.46
N LEU A 88 1.77 0.99 -4.92
CA LEU A 88 2.84 1.60 -5.69
C LEU A 88 4.18 0.93 -5.36
N PRO A 89 4.90 0.37 -6.35
CA PRO A 89 6.26 -0.07 -6.13
C PRO A 89 7.18 1.15 -5.96
N PRO A 90 8.28 1.06 -5.19
CA PRO A 90 9.28 2.11 -5.15
C PRO A 90 10.02 2.15 -6.50
N THR A 91 9.74 3.18 -7.32
CA THR A 91 10.27 3.31 -8.69
C THR A 91 11.54 4.15 -8.81
N SER A 92 12.06 4.67 -7.69
CA SER A 92 13.29 5.46 -7.64
C SER A 92 14.00 5.28 -6.30
N SER A 93 15.31 5.54 -6.26
CA SER A 93 16.10 5.46 -5.02
C SER A 93 15.58 6.36 -3.90
N LEU A 94 14.96 7.50 -4.24
CA LEU A 94 14.32 8.37 -3.24
C LEU A 94 13.12 7.67 -2.59
N VAL A 95 12.29 6.99 -3.37
CA VAL A 95 11.12 6.28 -2.86
C VAL A 95 11.53 5.00 -2.12
N GLU A 96 12.57 4.30 -2.59
CA GLU A 96 13.18 3.18 -1.88
C GLU A 96 13.68 3.62 -0.50
N GLU A 97 14.43 4.72 -0.42
CA GLU A 97 14.91 5.27 0.85
C GLU A 97 13.75 5.71 1.75
N ALA A 98 12.73 6.37 1.19
CA ALA A 98 11.56 6.82 1.94
C ALA A 98 10.80 5.64 2.55
N LEU A 99 10.65 4.54 1.82
CA LEU A 99 10.03 3.31 2.31
C LEU A 99 10.88 2.67 3.42
N LEU A 100 12.20 2.59 3.25
CA LEU A 100 13.12 2.03 4.24
C LEU A 100 13.19 2.85 5.54
N LYS A 101 13.03 4.17 5.43
CA LYS A 101 13.09 5.12 6.56
C LYS A 101 11.71 5.59 7.03
N ALA A 102 10.64 4.94 6.56
CA ALA A 102 9.30 5.27 6.99
C ALA A 102 9.18 5.13 8.53
N VAL A 103 8.35 5.98 9.12
CA VAL A 103 8.13 6.00 10.58
C VAL A 103 6.73 5.54 10.89
N THR A 104 6.59 4.78 11.97
CA THR A 104 5.28 4.44 12.54
C THR A 104 4.71 5.69 13.23
N LYS A 105 3.41 5.94 13.01
CA LYS A 105 2.64 7.01 13.64
C LYS A 105 1.42 6.40 14.33
N ASP A 106 1.07 6.91 15.50
CA ASP A 106 -0.12 6.55 16.29
C ASP A 106 -1.38 7.28 15.79
#